data_AF-A0A2T4JPB3-F1
#
_entry.id   AF-A0A2T4JPB3-F1
#
_cell.length_a   1.000
_cell.length_b   1.000
_cell.length_c   1.000
_cell.angle_alpha   90.00
_cell.angle_beta   90.00
_cell.angle_gamma   90.00
#
_symmetry.space_group_name_H-M   'P 1'
#
loop_
_entity.id
_entity.type
_entity.pdbx_description
1 polymer ?
#
loop_
_entity_poly.entity_id
_entity_poly.type
_entity_poly.pdbx_seq_one_letter_code
_entity_poly.pdbx_strand_id
1 'polypeptide(L)'
;MRPDSLTPRFFQDEPLPEGASLAGWAALVSAFDIPAPVRNPTCISDRHVRGNMRADGIWQVYDKRYLPDATLEGHLGFALRHENIDLLILKRVFDTVPEQDIEAIVRATPTGTFSRRLWFFFETLTGRRLELEDAPTVTAVPALDPARYFTGKERFSQRHRIRDNLLGTGALCPMIRRTERLKALIALDLAERAKETIGKTGGHVVARAASFMLLADSRASF
;
A
#
# COMPACT_ATOMS: atom_id res chain seq x y z
N MET A 1 7.62 20.95 -1.28
CA MET A 1 6.30 21.60 -1.07
C MET A 1 5.72 21.34 0.33
N ARG A 2 4.97 22.30 0.90
CA ARG A 2 4.25 22.17 2.19
C ARG A 2 2.75 21.97 1.94
N PRO A 3 2.09 21.00 2.58
CA PRO A 3 0.64 20.83 2.49
C PRO A 3 -0.13 21.99 3.18
N ASP A 4 -1.27 22.40 2.62
CA ASP A 4 -2.21 23.33 3.24
C ASP A 4 -2.83 22.77 4.53
N SER A 5 -3.59 23.61 5.27
CA SER A 5 -4.14 23.34 6.62
C SER A 5 -4.43 21.87 6.91
N LEU A 6 -3.57 21.25 7.73
CA LEU A 6 -3.67 19.85 8.13
C LEU A 6 -4.71 19.60 9.24
N THR A 7 -5.50 20.61 9.60
CA THR A 7 -6.54 20.52 10.64
C THR A 7 -7.92 20.92 10.11
N PRO A 8 -8.41 20.30 9.02
CA PRO A 8 -9.76 20.55 8.54
C PRO A 8 -10.79 19.98 9.54
N ARG A 9 -11.99 20.56 9.56
CA ARG A 9 -13.08 20.06 10.41
C ARG A 9 -13.56 18.66 9.96
N PHE A 10 -13.53 18.41 8.66
CA PHE A 10 -13.93 17.14 8.05
C PHE A 10 -12.91 16.72 6.99
N PHE A 11 -12.76 15.42 6.80
CA PHE A 11 -12.00 14.82 5.73
C PHE A 11 -12.84 13.71 5.09
N GLN A 12 -13.18 13.85 3.80
CA GLN A 12 -14.07 12.90 3.08
C GLN A 12 -15.35 12.57 3.85
N ASP A 13 -16.08 13.61 4.26
CA ASP A 13 -17.32 13.55 5.04
C ASP A 13 -17.20 12.99 6.47
N GLU A 14 -15.98 12.73 6.93
CA GLU A 14 -15.71 12.17 8.26
C GLU A 14 -15.10 13.24 9.18
N PRO A 15 -15.67 13.47 10.38
CA PRO A 15 -15.15 14.47 11.29
C PRO A 15 -13.74 14.08 11.76
N LEU A 16 -12.82 15.03 11.72
CA LEU A 16 -11.47 14.83 12.26
C LEU A 16 -11.57 14.70 13.79
N PRO A 17 -10.88 13.72 14.42
CA PRO A 17 -10.86 13.61 15.87
C PRO A 17 -10.38 14.91 16.53
N GLU A 18 -10.98 15.27 17.67
CA GLU A 18 -10.64 16.50 18.38
C GLU A 18 -9.17 16.52 18.81
N GLY A 19 -8.50 17.66 18.63
CA GLY A 19 -7.08 17.81 18.94
C GLY A 19 -6.17 16.97 18.03
N ALA A 20 -6.57 16.69 16.79
CA ALA A 20 -5.74 15.96 15.84
C ALA A 20 -5.43 16.75 14.57
N SER A 21 -4.36 16.36 13.88
CA SER A 21 -4.01 16.82 12.54
C SER A 21 -3.84 15.65 11.58
N LEU A 22 -4.15 15.85 10.31
CA LEU A 22 -4.02 14.83 9.26
C LEU A 22 -2.56 14.39 9.11
N ALA A 23 -2.36 13.10 8.83
CA ALA A 23 -1.06 12.54 8.50
C ALA A 23 -1.13 11.59 7.29
N GLY A 24 0.06 11.35 6.73
CA GLY A 24 0.30 10.51 5.56
C GLY A 24 -0.74 10.63 4.45
N TRP A 25 -1.44 9.55 4.11
CA TRP A 25 -2.36 9.57 2.96
C TRP A 25 -3.47 10.61 3.08
N ALA A 26 -4.07 10.77 4.26
CA ALA A 26 -5.15 11.74 4.44
C ALA A 26 -4.64 13.18 4.30
N ALA A 27 -3.45 13.47 4.83
CA ALA A 27 -2.79 14.78 4.65
C ALA A 27 -2.46 15.07 3.19
N LEU A 28 -1.86 14.10 2.47
CA LEU A 28 -1.53 14.25 1.06
C LEU A 28 -2.78 14.42 0.21
N VAL A 29 -3.83 13.64 0.48
CA VAL A 29 -5.08 13.75 -0.27
C VAL A 29 -5.75 15.10 -0.05
N SER A 30 -5.81 15.56 1.20
CA SER A 30 -6.44 16.83 1.54
C SER A 30 -5.66 18.04 1.01
N ALA A 31 -4.33 18.02 1.08
CA ALA A 31 -3.52 19.19 0.78
C ALA A 31 -3.21 19.40 -0.70
N PHE A 32 -3.39 18.36 -1.51
CA PHE A 32 -3.17 18.39 -2.95
C PHE A 32 -4.47 18.17 -3.74
N ASP A 33 -5.63 18.26 -3.07
CA ASP A 33 -6.97 18.05 -3.66
C ASP A 33 -7.07 16.77 -4.50
N ILE A 34 -6.44 15.69 -4.05
CA ILE A 34 -6.34 14.45 -4.82
C ILE A 34 -7.71 13.74 -4.81
N PRO A 35 -8.31 13.41 -5.96
CA PRO A 35 -9.68 12.86 -5.98
C PRO A 35 -9.75 11.36 -5.66
N ALA A 36 -9.05 10.87 -4.63
CA ALA A 36 -8.95 9.45 -4.29
C ALA A 36 -9.51 9.15 -2.89
N PRO A 37 -10.25 8.04 -2.72
CA PRO A 37 -10.77 7.65 -1.40
C PRO A 37 -9.64 7.19 -0.48
N VAL A 38 -9.67 7.59 0.79
CA VAL A 38 -8.74 7.09 1.82
C VAL A 38 -9.52 6.21 2.79
N ARG A 39 -9.28 4.90 2.72
CA ARG A 39 -10.09 3.90 3.44
C ARG A 39 -9.85 3.86 4.95
N ASN A 40 -8.63 4.17 5.38
CA ASN A 40 -8.20 4.13 6.77
C ASN A 40 -7.40 5.40 7.04
N PRO A 41 -8.07 6.56 7.12
CA PRO A 41 -7.37 7.83 7.25
C PRO A 41 -6.62 7.88 8.58
N THR A 42 -5.46 8.52 8.55
CA THR A 42 -4.56 8.60 9.69
C THR A 42 -4.45 10.04 10.15
N CYS A 43 -4.42 10.24 11.47
CA CYS A 43 -4.19 11.53 12.09
C CYS A 43 -3.24 11.41 13.29
N ILE A 44 -2.63 12.53 13.68
CA ILE A 44 -1.74 12.65 14.83
C ILE A 44 -2.47 13.40 15.92
N SER A 45 -2.54 12.82 17.12
CA SER A 45 -3.09 13.50 18.29
C SER A 45 -2.08 14.52 18.84
N ASP A 46 -2.59 15.66 19.32
CA ASP A 46 -1.84 16.65 20.13
C ASP A 46 -1.47 16.11 21.52
N ARG A 47 -2.15 15.06 21.97
CA ARG A 47 -2.02 14.42 23.27
C ARG A 47 -1.32 13.07 23.16
N HIS A 48 -0.96 12.54 24.33
CA HIS A 48 -0.40 11.20 24.43
C HIS A 48 -1.46 10.14 24.09
N VAL A 49 -1.10 9.19 23.24
CA VAL A 49 -1.91 8.02 22.92
C VAL A 49 -1.26 6.79 23.52
N ARG A 50 -1.93 6.16 24.51
CA ARG A 50 -1.45 4.92 25.12
C ARG A 50 -1.31 3.84 24.05
N GLY A 51 -0.17 3.15 24.04
CA GLY A 51 0.11 2.13 23.02
C GLY A 51 0.50 2.68 21.65
N ASN A 52 0.75 4.01 21.55
CA ASN A 52 1.32 4.71 20.39
C ASN A 52 0.36 4.92 19.21
N MET A 53 -0.73 4.16 19.17
CA MET A 53 -1.78 4.24 18.16
C MET A 53 -3.08 3.71 18.77
N ARG A 54 -4.21 4.32 18.41
CA ARG A 54 -5.55 3.81 18.71
C ARG A 54 -6.46 3.93 17.48
N ALA A 55 -7.48 3.10 17.40
CA ALA A 55 -8.57 3.28 16.45
C ALA A 55 -9.64 4.23 17.03
N ASP A 56 -10.20 5.08 16.20
CA ASP A 56 -11.34 5.96 16.52
C ASP A 56 -12.33 5.96 15.35
N GLY A 57 -13.31 5.06 15.38
CA GLY A 57 -14.12 4.76 14.20
C GLY A 57 -13.23 4.29 13.04
N ILE A 58 -13.24 5.02 11.92
CA ILE A 58 -12.39 4.72 10.75
C ILE A 58 -10.95 5.22 10.90
N TRP A 59 -10.69 6.12 11.86
CA TRP A 59 -9.41 6.80 12.02
C TRP A 59 -8.38 5.90 12.68
N GLN A 60 -7.14 5.97 12.19
CA GLN A 60 -5.96 5.55 12.95
C GLN A 60 -5.34 6.79 13.60
N VAL A 61 -5.46 6.90 14.92
CA VAL A 61 -4.96 8.05 15.69
C VAL A 61 -3.60 7.68 16.29
N TYR A 62 -2.54 8.32 15.80
CA TYR A 62 -1.17 8.10 16.29
C TYR A 62 -0.79 9.11 17.38
N ASP A 63 0.12 8.70 18.25
CA ASP A 63 0.74 9.57 19.24
C ASP A 63 1.53 10.72 18.59
N LYS A 64 1.58 11.88 19.24
CA LYS A 64 2.30 13.08 18.78
C LYS A 64 3.74 12.83 18.35
N ARG A 65 4.42 11.82 18.89
CA ARG A 65 5.81 11.48 18.53
C ARG A 65 5.96 10.97 17.08
N TYR A 66 4.87 10.63 16.41
CA TYR A 66 4.86 10.25 14.99
C TYR A 66 4.51 11.42 14.07
N LEU A 67 4.39 12.65 14.60
CA LEU A 67 4.14 13.84 13.79
C LEU A 67 5.18 13.92 12.67
N PRO A 68 4.78 13.78 11.39
CA PRO A 68 5.70 13.99 10.29
C PRO A 68 6.04 15.47 10.17
N ASP A 69 7.18 15.77 9.55
CA ASP A 69 7.43 17.11 9.06
C ASP A 69 6.30 17.52 8.10
N ALA A 70 5.86 18.78 8.20
CA ALA A 70 4.79 19.34 7.36
C ALA A 70 5.29 19.60 5.93
N THR A 71 5.74 18.55 5.26
CA THR A 71 6.31 18.54 3.91
C THR A 71 5.79 17.32 3.14
N LEU A 72 5.83 17.39 1.81
CA LEU A 72 5.54 16.25 0.94
C LEU A 72 6.35 15.00 1.36
N GLU A 73 7.65 15.18 1.62
CA GLU A 73 8.55 14.11 2.05
C GLU A 73 8.11 13.50 3.39
N GLY A 74 7.82 14.33 4.39
CA GLY A 74 7.44 13.88 5.73
C GLY A 74 6.18 13.02 5.70
N HIS A 75 5.15 13.45 4.97
CA HIS A 75 3.90 12.70 4.85
C HIS A 75 4.04 11.44 3.97
N LEU A 76 4.79 11.48 2.87
CA LEU A 76 5.10 10.27 2.09
C LEU A 76 5.90 9.25 2.93
N GLY A 77 6.88 9.72 3.70
CA GLY A 77 7.70 8.92 4.60
C GLY A 77 6.87 8.26 5.68
N PHE A 78 5.96 9.02 6.30
CA PHE A 78 5.00 8.49 7.25
C PHE A 78 4.13 7.41 6.62
N ALA A 79 3.52 7.69 5.47
CA ALA A 79 2.55 6.81 4.85
C ALA A 79 3.18 5.48 4.37
N LEU A 80 4.35 5.54 3.73
CA LEU A 80 5.07 4.34 3.28
C LEU A 80 5.63 3.48 4.42
N ARG A 81 5.75 4.05 5.62
CA ARG A 81 6.27 3.36 6.81
C ARG A 81 5.16 2.79 7.69
N HIS A 82 4.14 3.59 7.98
CA HIS A 82 3.16 3.32 9.02
C HIS A 82 1.80 2.89 8.48
N GLU A 83 1.43 3.31 7.27
CA GLU A 83 0.13 2.99 6.70
C GLU A 83 0.18 1.76 5.79
N ASN A 84 -0.99 1.33 5.32
CA ASN A 84 -1.06 0.40 4.20
C ASN A 84 -0.74 1.15 2.92
N ILE A 85 0.04 0.55 2.02
CA ILE A 85 0.42 1.18 0.75
C ILE A 85 -0.81 1.26 -0.15
N ASP A 86 -1.11 2.47 -0.60
CA ASP A 86 -2.16 2.73 -1.56
C ASP A 86 -1.55 3.27 -2.87
N LEU A 87 -1.47 2.40 -3.88
CA LEU A 87 -0.85 2.76 -5.17
C LEU A 87 -1.69 3.76 -5.97
N LEU A 88 -3.01 3.85 -5.72
CA LEU A 88 -3.87 4.83 -6.38
C LEU A 88 -3.55 6.23 -5.87
N ILE A 89 -3.51 6.40 -4.55
CA ILE A 89 -3.15 7.67 -3.92
C ILE A 89 -1.73 8.03 -4.33
N LEU A 90 -0.78 7.10 -4.22
CA LEU A 90 0.62 7.35 -4.54
C LEU A 90 0.81 7.79 -6.00
N LYS A 91 0.15 7.13 -6.96
CA LYS A 91 0.19 7.54 -8.37
C LYS A 91 -0.36 8.96 -8.55
N ARG A 92 -1.50 9.28 -7.93
CA ARG A 92 -2.12 10.60 -8.10
C ARG A 92 -1.34 11.71 -7.41
N VAL A 93 -0.68 11.43 -6.29
CA VAL A 93 0.30 12.36 -5.71
C VAL A 93 1.38 12.66 -6.75
N PHE A 94 1.96 11.63 -7.37
CA PHE A 94 3.00 11.81 -8.39
C PHE A 94 2.53 12.54 -9.66
N ASP A 95 1.27 12.37 -10.04
CA ASP A 95 0.68 13.10 -11.18
C ASP A 95 0.38 14.58 -10.82
N THR A 96 0.26 14.91 -9.53
CA THR A 96 -0.07 16.26 -9.06
C THR A 96 1.16 17.10 -8.74
N VAL A 97 2.18 16.50 -8.10
CA VAL A 97 3.38 17.23 -7.68
C VAL A 97 4.41 17.33 -8.81
N PRO A 98 5.22 18.41 -8.86
CA PRO A 98 6.35 18.50 -9.78
C PRO A 98 7.32 17.34 -9.56
N GLU A 99 7.84 16.75 -10.64
CA GLU A 99 8.81 15.65 -10.57
C GLU A 99 10.09 16.06 -9.84
N GLN A 100 10.47 17.34 -9.93
CA GLN A 100 11.64 17.92 -9.26
C GLN A 100 11.54 17.81 -7.73
N ASP A 101 10.33 17.85 -7.16
CA ASP A 101 10.13 17.63 -5.72
C ASP A 101 10.45 16.18 -5.32
N ILE A 102 10.11 15.20 -6.17
CA ILE A 102 10.48 13.80 -5.94
C ILE A 102 11.99 13.61 -6.12
N GLU A 103 12.57 14.21 -7.16
CA GLU A 103 14.02 14.16 -7.35
C GLU A 103 14.79 14.77 -6.18
N ALA A 104 14.31 15.89 -5.62
CA ALA A 104 14.93 16.51 -4.46
C ALA A 104 14.95 15.56 -3.25
N ILE A 105 13.85 14.84 -2.99
CA ILE A 105 13.77 13.81 -1.93
C ILE A 105 14.79 12.69 -2.17
N VAL A 106 14.96 12.27 -3.43
CA VAL A 106 15.90 11.18 -3.77
C VAL A 106 17.35 11.64 -3.66
N ARG A 107 17.68 12.84 -4.16
CA ARG A 107 19.02 13.43 -4.07
C ARG A 107 19.44 13.71 -2.63
N ALA A 108 18.50 14.06 -1.75
CA ALA A 108 18.78 14.28 -0.34
C ALA A 108 19.24 13.00 0.39
N THR A 109 18.64 11.85 0.06
CA THR A 109 18.98 10.55 0.68
C THR A 109 19.10 9.42 -0.36
N PRO A 110 20.12 9.42 -1.22
CA PRO A 110 20.20 8.51 -2.37
C PRO A 110 20.39 7.03 -1.99
N THR A 111 20.94 6.76 -0.81
CA THR A 111 21.10 5.40 -0.26
C THR A 111 19.89 4.93 0.54
N GLY A 112 18.99 5.86 0.90
CA GLY A 112 17.86 5.64 1.79
C GLY A 112 16.83 4.67 1.22
N THR A 113 16.42 3.69 2.02
CA THR A 113 15.38 2.72 1.63
C THR A 113 14.06 3.41 1.25
N PHE A 114 13.66 4.44 1.99
CA PHE A 114 12.46 5.22 1.67
C PHE A 114 12.57 5.90 0.31
N SER A 115 13.61 6.71 0.10
CA SER A 115 13.78 7.48 -1.15
C SER A 115 13.90 6.58 -2.37
N ARG A 116 14.62 5.46 -2.27
CA ARG A 116 14.75 4.49 -3.38
C ARG A 116 13.43 3.76 -3.69
N ARG A 117 12.62 3.45 -2.67
CA ARG A 117 11.27 2.89 -2.88
C ARG A 117 10.35 3.92 -3.50
N LEU A 118 10.38 5.17 -3.02
CA LEU A 118 9.59 6.27 -3.57
C LEU A 118 9.91 6.49 -5.05
N TRP A 119 11.19 6.55 -5.38
CA TRP A 119 11.68 6.66 -6.75
C TRP A 119 11.21 5.50 -7.64
N PHE A 120 11.38 4.26 -7.17
CA PHE A 120 10.91 3.08 -7.88
C PHE A 120 9.40 3.15 -8.16
N PHE A 121 8.60 3.53 -7.16
CA PHE A 121 7.16 3.68 -7.35
C PHE A 121 6.81 4.80 -8.32
N PHE A 122 7.53 5.93 -8.29
CA PHE A 122 7.29 7.03 -9.23
C PHE A 122 7.46 6.56 -10.67
N GLU A 123 8.63 6.02 -11.01
CA GLU A 123 8.92 5.60 -12.39
C GLU A 123 8.00 4.45 -12.83
N THR A 124 7.69 3.53 -11.91
CA THR A 124 6.80 2.39 -12.21
C THR A 124 5.36 2.81 -12.45
N LEU A 125 4.78 3.66 -11.58
CA LEU A 125 3.36 4.00 -11.62
C LEU A 125 3.03 5.07 -12.67
N THR A 126 3.99 5.95 -12.97
CA THR A 126 3.78 7.05 -13.93
C THR A 126 4.34 6.74 -15.31
N GLY A 127 5.30 5.83 -15.42
CA GLY A 127 6.07 5.60 -16.65
C GLY A 127 7.06 6.72 -17.00
N ARG A 128 7.14 7.78 -16.17
CA ARG A 128 8.08 8.88 -16.34
C ARG A 128 9.39 8.57 -15.63
N ARG A 129 10.51 8.75 -16.32
CA ARG A 129 11.85 8.57 -15.76
C ARG A 129 12.29 9.88 -15.10
N LEU A 130 12.80 9.82 -13.87
CA LEU A 130 13.37 11.00 -13.20
C LEU A 130 14.79 11.29 -13.71
N GLU A 131 15.19 12.55 -13.72
CA GLU A 131 16.54 13.00 -14.11
C GLU A 131 17.54 12.79 -12.96
N LEU A 132 17.76 11.51 -12.65
CA LEU A 132 18.62 11.02 -11.59
C LEU A 132 19.65 10.03 -12.15
N GLU A 133 20.87 10.09 -11.62
CA GLU A 133 21.83 9.00 -11.79
C GLU A 133 21.34 7.73 -11.10
N ASP A 134 21.83 6.57 -11.54
CA ASP A 134 21.50 5.29 -10.92
C ASP A 134 21.90 5.27 -9.42
N ALA A 135 21.10 4.60 -8.59
CA ALA A 135 21.35 4.52 -7.17
C ALA A 135 22.76 3.96 -6.87
N PRO A 136 23.44 4.47 -5.83
CA PRO A 136 24.72 3.94 -5.40
C PRO A 136 24.68 2.43 -5.12
N THR A 137 25.85 1.79 -5.08
CA THR A 137 25.96 0.37 -4.74
C THR A 137 25.55 0.12 -3.30
N VAL A 138 24.27 -0.21 -3.10
CA VAL A 138 23.67 -0.56 -1.81
C VAL A 138 22.87 -1.85 -1.91
N THR A 139 22.55 -2.45 -0.76
CA THR A 139 21.72 -3.64 -0.67
C THR A 139 20.32 -3.39 -1.25
N ALA A 140 19.88 -4.32 -2.09
CA ALA A 140 18.56 -4.25 -2.69
C ALA A 140 17.48 -4.65 -1.69
N VAL A 141 16.43 -3.84 -1.60
CA VAL A 141 15.29 -4.07 -0.71
C VAL A 141 14.02 -4.28 -1.54
N PRO A 142 13.04 -5.05 -1.05
CA PRO A 142 11.80 -5.27 -1.78
C PRO A 142 10.94 -4.02 -1.85
N ALA A 143 10.20 -3.85 -2.95
CA ALA A 143 9.26 -2.74 -3.13
C ALA A 143 8.13 -2.78 -2.08
N LEU A 144 7.59 -3.98 -1.85
CA LEU A 144 6.62 -4.30 -0.82
C LEU A 144 7.23 -5.23 0.23
N ASP A 145 6.90 -5.01 1.51
CA ASP A 145 7.30 -5.92 2.57
C ASP A 145 6.56 -7.27 2.43
N PRO A 146 7.25 -8.40 2.16
CA PRO A 146 6.61 -9.70 1.97
C PRO A 146 5.99 -10.27 3.26
N ALA A 147 6.31 -9.71 4.43
CA ALA A 147 5.61 -10.05 5.67
C ALA A 147 4.22 -9.40 5.74
N ARG A 148 4.03 -8.23 5.10
CA ARG A 148 2.79 -7.45 5.10
C ARG A 148 1.92 -7.67 3.86
N TYR A 149 2.51 -8.08 2.74
CA TYR A 149 1.80 -8.26 1.46
C TYR A 149 2.09 -9.62 0.83
N PHE A 150 1.14 -10.12 0.05
CA PHE A 150 1.42 -11.18 -0.92
C PHE A 150 2.10 -10.54 -2.12
N THR A 151 3.21 -11.13 -2.55
CA THR A 151 4.13 -10.54 -3.52
C THR A 151 4.39 -11.51 -4.67
N GLY A 152 4.75 -10.97 -5.82
CA GLY A 152 5.10 -11.75 -7.00
C GLY A 152 6.54 -12.27 -6.97
N LYS A 153 6.96 -12.88 -8.08
CA LYS A 153 8.36 -13.23 -8.33
C LYS A 153 9.19 -11.95 -8.44
N GLU A 154 10.28 -11.88 -7.68
CA GLU A 154 11.12 -10.68 -7.64
C GLU A 154 11.84 -10.45 -8.98
N ARG A 155 11.80 -9.21 -9.46
CA ARG A 155 12.63 -8.69 -10.57
C ARG A 155 13.54 -7.61 -10.02
N PHE A 156 14.83 -7.68 -10.35
CA PHE A 156 15.77 -6.69 -9.85
C PHE A 156 15.76 -5.41 -10.69
N SER A 157 15.43 -4.28 -10.08
CA SER A 157 15.58 -2.96 -10.67
C SER A 157 16.94 -2.38 -10.26
N GLN A 158 17.91 -2.45 -11.17
CA GLN A 158 19.28 -2.01 -10.91
C GLN A 158 19.36 -0.51 -10.60
N ARG A 159 18.70 0.32 -11.41
CA ARG A 159 18.63 1.79 -11.27
C ARG A 159 18.21 2.24 -9.89
N HIS A 160 17.21 1.60 -9.30
CA HIS A 160 16.69 1.94 -7.98
C HIS A 160 17.35 1.15 -6.85
N ARG A 161 18.05 0.05 -7.20
CA ARG A 161 18.46 -1.02 -6.29
C ARG A 161 17.25 -1.56 -5.49
N ILE A 162 16.12 -1.76 -6.16
CA ILE A 162 14.88 -2.28 -5.58
C ILE A 162 14.56 -3.64 -6.20
N ARG A 163 14.07 -4.58 -5.37
CA ARG A 163 13.48 -5.83 -5.84
C ARG A 163 12.00 -5.58 -6.08
N ASP A 164 11.64 -5.43 -7.35
CA ASP A 164 10.24 -5.35 -7.79
C ASP A 164 9.57 -6.69 -7.51
N ASN A 165 8.76 -6.73 -6.47
CA ASN A 165 7.98 -7.89 -6.05
C ASN A 165 6.48 -7.61 -6.15
N LEU A 166 6.09 -6.68 -7.04
CA LEU A 166 4.69 -6.37 -7.33
C LEU A 166 3.99 -7.55 -8.00
N LEU A 167 2.67 -7.66 -7.79
CA LEU A 167 1.83 -8.68 -8.44
C LEU A 167 1.45 -8.31 -9.88
N GLY A 168 1.75 -7.08 -10.31
CA GLY A 168 1.42 -6.58 -11.64
C GLY A 168 2.41 -5.55 -12.14
N THR A 169 1.90 -4.53 -12.82
CA THR A 169 2.69 -3.43 -13.42
C THR A 169 2.13 -2.08 -12.98
N GLY A 170 2.75 -0.98 -13.43
CA GLY A 170 2.22 0.37 -13.22
C GLY A 170 0.79 0.58 -13.73
N ALA A 171 0.37 -0.17 -14.75
CA ALA A 171 -0.98 -0.09 -15.30
C ALA A 171 -2.04 -0.75 -14.41
N LEU A 172 -1.70 -1.89 -13.80
CA LEU A 172 -2.56 -2.63 -12.88
C LEU A 172 -1.70 -3.48 -11.95
N CYS A 173 -1.75 -3.18 -10.65
CA CYS A 173 -1.08 -3.95 -9.61
C CYS A 173 -2.02 -4.18 -8.42
N PRO A 174 -2.57 -5.40 -8.26
CA PRO A 174 -3.40 -5.70 -7.11
C PRO A 174 -2.58 -5.67 -5.82
N MET A 175 -3.12 -5.03 -4.79
CA MET A 175 -2.50 -4.91 -3.47
C MET A 175 -3.19 -5.86 -2.49
N ILE A 176 -2.57 -7.01 -2.22
CA ILE A 176 -3.15 -8.03 -1.34
C ILE A 176 -2.36 -8.07 -0.04
N ARG A 177 -2.99 -7.64 1.06
CA ARG A 177 -2.38 -7.65 2.39
C ARG A 177 -2.39 -9.05 3.00
N ARG A 178 -1.33 -9.42 3.71
CA ARG A 178 -1.27 -10.64 4.53
C ARG A 178 -1.98 -10.45 5.86
N THR A 179 -3.31 -10.53 5.82
CA THR A 179 -4.14 -10.48 7.03
C THR A 179 -4.16 -11.83 7.74
N GLU A 180 -4.42 -11.84 9.05
CA GLU A 180 -4.56 -13.09 9.81
C GLU A 180 -5.66 -14.00 9.26
N ARG A 181 -6.76 -13.43 8.77
CA ARG A 181 -7.81 -14.18 8.08
C ARG A 181 -7.29 -14.93 6.86
N LEU A 182 -6.51 -14.25 6.00
CA LEU A 182 -5.96 -14.90 4.80
C LEU A 182 -4.89 -15.94 5.16
N LYS A 183 -4.06 -15.67 6.18
CA LYS A 183 -3.10 -16.65 6.68
C LYS A 183 -3.80 -17.91 7.20
N ALA A 184 -4.85 -17.74 8.00
CA ALA A 184 -5.63 -18.86 8.52
C ALA A 184 -6.29 -19.68 7.40
N LEU A 185 -6.86 -19.01 6.39
CA LEU A 185 -7.47 -19.70 5.24
C LEU A 185 -6.46 -20.47 4.40
N ILE A 186 -5.25 -19.92 4.18
CA ILE A 186 -4.17 -20.62 3.47
C ILE A 186 -3.69 -21.83 4.28
N ALA A 187 -3.58 -21.69 5.60
CA ALA A 187 -3.16 -22.77 6.49
C ALA A 187 -4.14 -23.95 6.53
N LEU A 188 -5.39 -23.80 6.07
CA LEU A 188 -6.33 -24.91 5.92
C LEU A 188 -5.91 -25.92 4.85
N ASP A 189 -5.02 -25.52 3.94
CA ASP A 189 -4.52 -26.32 2.81
C ASP A 189 -5.63 -27.12 2.10
N LEU A 190 -6.69 -26.38 1.71
CA LEU A 190 -7.88 -26.99 1.12
C LEU A 190 -7.57 -27.73 -0.17
N ALA A 191 -6.50 -27.33 -0.89
CA ALA A 191 -6.07 -28.01 -2.09
C ALA A 191 -5.60 -29.44 -1.79
N GLU A 192 -4.73 -29.62 -0.79
CA GLU A 192 -4.23 -30.95 -0.45
C GLU A 192 -5.33 -31.82 0.17
N ARG A 193 -6.15 -31.25 1.06
CA ARG A 193 -7.30 -31.96 1.63
C ARG A 193 -8.31 -32.41 0.56
N ALA A 194 -8.53 -31.59 -0.47
CA ALA A 194 -9.37 -31.95 -1.60
C ALA A 194 -8.76 -33.10 -2.40
N LYS A 195 -7.45 -33.07 -2.69
CA LYS A 195 -6.76 -34.18 -3.37
C LYS A 195 -6.87 -35.49 -2.59
N GLU A 196 -6.65 -35.47 -1.28
CA GLU A 196 -6.78 -36.66 -0.44
C GLU A 196 -8.20 -37.25 -0.47
N THR A 197 -9.21 -36.38 -0.47
CA THR A 197 -10.62 -36.78 -0.53
C THR A 197 -10.97 -37.38 -1.89
N ILE A 198 -10.57 -36.70 -2.97
CA ILE A 198 -10.79 -37.16 -4.35
C ILE A 198 -10.05 -38.47 -4.62
N GLY A 199 -8.81 -38.62 -4.15
CA GLY A 199 -8.01 -39.84 -4.32
C GLY A 199 -8.62 -41.08 -3.66
N LYS A 200 -9.48 -40.89 -2.66
CA LYS A 200 -10.24 -41.96 -1.99
C LYS A 200 -11.64 -42.17 -2.57
N THR A 201 -12.06 -41.36 -3.53
CA THR A 201 -13.41 -41.35 -4.10
C THR A 201 -13.40 -41.95 -5.51
N GLY A 202 -14.40 -42.78 -5.84
CA GLY A 202 -14.53 -43.36 -7.17
C GLY A 202 -14.67 -42.28 -8.26
N GLY A 203 -13.88 -42.37 -9.33
CA GLY A 203 -13.79 -41.32 -10.36
C GLY A 203 -15.12 -40.92 -11.00
N HIS A 204 -16.09 -41.84 -11.09
CA HIS A 204 -17.43 -41.56 -11.62
C HIS A 204 -18.25 -40.61 -10.72
N VAL A 205 -18.04 -40.66 -9.39
CA VAL A 205 -18.70 -39.77 -8.43
C VAL A 205 -18.10 -38.37 -8.54
N VAL A 206 -16.76 -38.29 -8.64
CA VAL A 206 -16.02 -37.03 -8.80
C VAL A 206 -16.43 -36.32 -10.09
N ALA A 207 -16.48 -37.03 -11.21
CA ALA A 207 -16.91 -36.47 -12.49
C ALA A 207 -18.34 -35.93 -12.44
N ARG A 208 -19.26 -36.66 -11.78
CA ARG A 208 -20.65 -36.21 -11.62
C ARG A 208 -20.75 -34.96 -10.75
N ALA A 209 -20.03 -34.91 -9.63
CA ALA A 209 -19.98 -33.75 -8.76
C ALA A 209 -19.42 -32.51 -9.48
N ALA A 210 -18.35 -32.68 -10.27
CA ALA A 210 -17.78 -31.60 -11.08
C ALA A 210 -18.79 -31.06 -12.11
N SER A 211 -19.53 -31.93 -12.82
CA SER A 211 -20.58 -31.50 -13.74
C SER A 211 -21.71 -30.74 -13.04
N PHE A 212 -22.11 -31.17 -11.83
CA PHE A 212 -23.09 -30.43 -11.03
C PHE A 212 -22.58 -29.06 -10.59
N MET A 213 -21.33 -28.96 -10.14
CA MET A 213 -20.73 -27.69 -9.75
C MET A 213 -20.61 -26.72 -10.93
N LEU A 214 -20.16 -27.18 -12.10
CA LEU A 214 -20.10 -26.38 -13.32
C LEU A 214 -21.49 -25.89 -13.76
N LEU A 215 -22.50 -26.75 -13.67
CA LEU A 215 -23.88 -26.37 -13.98
C LEU A 215 -24.43 -25.33 -12.98
N ALA A 216 -24.10 -25.47 -11.69
CA ALA A 216 -24.51 -24.51 -10.67
C ALA A 216 -23.83 -23.14 -10.86
N ASP A 217 -22.54 -23.14 -11.17
CA ASP A 217 -21.74 -21.92 -11.40
C ASP A 217 -22.23 -21.15 -12.63
N SER A 218 -22.53 -21.86 -13.73
CA SER A 218 -23.13 -21.24 -14.91
C SER A 218 -24.51 -20.64 -14.61
N ARG A 219 -25.38 -21.33 -13.87
CA ARG A 219 -26.70 -20.79 -13.48
C ARG A 219 -26.64 -19.61 -12.51
N ALA A 220 -25.59 -19.51 -11.69
CA ALA A 220 -25.41 -18.38 -10.77
C ALA A 220 -24.82 -17.15 -11.45
N SER A 221 -24.20 -17.34 -12.63
CA SER A 221 -23.50 -16.29 -13.38
C SER A 221 -24.35 -15.64 -14.49
N PHE A 222 -25.56 -16.16 -14.77
CA PHE A 222 -26.49 -15.65 -15.79
C PHE A 222 -27.87 -15.34 -15.22
#